data_AF-A0A0N0PDP1-F1
#
_entry.id   AF-A0A0N0PDP1-F1
#
_cell.length_a   1.000
_cell.length_b   1.000
_cell.length_c   1.000
_cell.angle_alpha   90.00
_cell.angle_beta   90.00
_cell.angle_gamma   90.00
#
_symmetry.space_group_name_H-M   'P 1'
#
loop_
_entity.id
_entity.type
_entity.pdbx_description
1 polymer ?
#
loop_
_entity_poly.entity_id
_entity_poly.type
_entity_poly.pdbx_seq_one_letter_code
_entity_poly.pdbx_strand_id
1 'polypeptide(L)'
;MEGSGDNPPSSSYKRLRVMDRGGDPKMDLDVGGGGERNDSYLTFLKPNYKRLYTENSVNTEFKVFVEEPIKTDWATRAPLIFNHIFSNEIKGVTAIQQVNANKIAVIFKKQYNTANNFINNSSFLNEYEMKAFIPAAQIEK
;
A
#
# COMPACT_ATOMS: atom_id res chain seq x y z
N MET A 1 17.19 38.28 -40.61
CA MET A 1 16.50 37.06 -40.16
C MET A 1 16.49 37.11 -38.65
N GLU A 2 15.35 37.49 -38.07
CA GLU A 2 15.05 37.38 -36.64
C GLU A 2 14.86 35.91 -36.27
N GLY A 3 15.21 35.54 -35.04
CA GLY A 3 15.06 34.18 -34.56
C GLY A 3 15.72 33.96 -33.19
N SER A 4 15.35 34.79 -32.22
CA SER A 4 15.68 34.61 -30.80
C SER A 4 14.97 33.35 -30.26
N GLY A 5 15.72 32.45 -29.64
CA GLY A 5 15.19 31.26 -28.99
C GLY A 5 15.99 30.94 -27.73
N ASP A 6 15.66 31.64 -26.64
CA ASP A 6 16.08 31.32 -25.28
C ASP A 6 15.56 29.95 -24.85
N ASN A 7 16.44 29.13 -24.25
CA ASN A 7 16.06 28.11 -23.27
C ASN A 7 17.28 27.66 -22.42
N PRO A 8 17.07 27.17 -21.19
CA PRO A 8 17.79 27.61 -19.98
C PRO A 8 18.91 26.65 -19.52
N PRO A 9 19.72 27.05 -18.51
CA PRO A 9 20.90 26.31 -18.08
C PRO A 9 20.59 24.99 -17.37
N SER A 10 21.51 24.03 -17.54
CA SER A 10 21.44 22.68 -16.96
C SER A 10 21.54 22.74 -15.43
N SER A 11 20.47 22.31 -14.75
CA SER A 11 20.43 22.18 -13.30
C SER A 11 21.29 20.99 -12.85
N SER A 12 22.56 21.27 -12.57
CA SER A 12 23.51 20.36 -11.93
C SER A 12 23.16 20.20 -10.45
N TYR A 13 22.34 19.22 -10.08
CA TYR A 13 22.14 18.89 -8.67
C TYR A 13 23.39 18.22 -8.10
N LYS A 14 24.15 19.02 -7.33
CA LYS A 14 25.26 18.59 -6.48
C LYS A 14 24.77 17.52 -5.50
N ARG A 15 25.35 16.32 -5.58
CA ARG A 15 25.25 15.31 -4.50
C ARG A 15 25.96 15.85 -3.26
N LEU A 16 25.22 16.32 -2.26
CA LEU A 16 25.78 16.55 -0.93
C LEU A 16 25.93 15.21 -0.22
N ARG A 17 27.18 14.78 0.01
CA ARG A 17 27.56 13.81 1.04
C ARG A 17 27.81 14.57 2.35
N VAL A 18 27.15 14.18 3.43
CA VAL A 18 27.53 14.49 4.83
C VAL A 18 27.15 13.23 5.63
N MET A 19 28.08 12.32 5.90
CA MET A 19 28.89 12.19 7.13
C MET A 19 28.05 11.94 8.39
N ASP A 20 28.11 10.70 8.89
CA ASP A 20 27.68 10.29 10.22
C ASP A 20 28.29 11.16 11.32
N ARG A 21 27.44 11.66 12.23
CA ARG A 21 27.78 11.83 13.65
C ARG A 21 26.51 12.11 14.46
N GLY A 22 26.28 11.28 15.48
CA GLY A 22 25.15 11.37 16.40
C GLY A 22 25.10 12.67 17.19
N GLY A 23 23.90 12.99 17.65
CA GLY A 23 23.58 14.10 18.53
C GLY A 23 22.07 14.36 18.47
N ASP A 24 21.39 14.16 19.59
CA ASP A 24 19.95 14.44 19.75
C ASP A 24 19.60 15.87 19.28
N PRO A 25 18.46 16.08 18.61
CA PRO A 25 18.06 17.42 18.21
C PRO A 25 17.61 18.22 19.45
N LYS A 26 18.42 19.21 19.85
CA LYS A 26 17.98 20.32 20.71
C LYS A 26 16.94 21.13 19.95
N MET A 27 15.73 21.22 20.52
CA MET A 27 14.68 22.11 20.05
C MET A 27 14.92 23.51 20.61
N ASP A 28 15.65 24.34 19.87
CA ASP A 28 15.71 25.78 20.13
C ASP A 28 14.54 26.45 19.41
N LEU A 29 13.53 26.86 20.19
CA LEU A 29 12.38 27.65 19.74
C LEU A 29 12.80 29.13 19.66
N ASP A 30 13.20 29.57 18.47
CA ASP A 30 13.35 30.99 18.16
C ASP A 30 11.96 31.57 17.83
N VAL A 31 11.38 32.31 18.77
CA VAL A 31 10.12 33.03 18.60
C VAL A 31 10.44 34.43 18.09
N GLY A 32 10.30 34.64 16.78
CA GLY A 32 10.42 35.98 16.21
C GLY A 32 10.06 36.03 14.72
N GLY A 33 9.03 36.82 14.39
CA GLY A 33 8.79 37.30 13.02
C GLY A 33 7.41 36.96 12.47
N GLY A 34 6.53 37.97 12.47
CA GLY A 34 5.25 37.90 11.76
C GLY A 34 5.47 37.64 10.27
N GLY A 35 5.00 36.48 9.82
CA GLY A 35 4.85 36.11 8.43
C GLY A 35 3.50 35.43 8.29
N GLU A 36 2.79 35.76 7.23
CA GLU A 36 1.50 35.17 6.86
C GLU A 36 1.54 33.66 7.08
N ARG A 37 0.64 33.16 7.94
CA ARG A 37 0.53 31.72 8.19
C ARG A 37 0.07 31.08 6.88
N ASN A 38 1.04 30.60 6.10
CA ASN A 38 0.79 29.49 5.20
C ASN A 38 0.38 28.34 6.10
N ASP A 39 -0.91 28.26 6.41
CA ASP A 39 -1.56 27.15 7.10
C ASP A 39 -1.48 25.93 6.16
N SER A 40 -0.27 25.41 6.02
CA SER A 40 0.01 24.16 5.35
C SER A 40 -0.59 23.06 6.22
N TYR A 41 -1.81 22.65 5.90
CA TYR A 41 -2.42 21.49 6.52
C TYR A 41 -1.49 20.29 6.36
N LEU A 42 -1.01 19.74 7.48
CA LEU A 42 -0.28 18.48 7.47
C LEU A 42 -1.30 17.36 7.27
N THR A 43 -1.14 16.58 6.20
CA THR A 43 -1.94 15.38 5.99
C THR A 43 -1.66 14.39 7.12
N PHE A 44 -2.66 14.18 7.98
CA PHE A 44 -2.58 13.15 9.01
C PHE A 44 -2.69 11.77 8.36
N LEU A 45 -1.61 10.99 8.41
CA LEU A 45 -1.59 9.60 7.98
C LEU A 45 -1.63 8.72 9.22
N LYS A 46 -2.65 7.87 9.33
CA LYS A 46 -2.73 6.88 10.41
C LYS A 46 -1.75 5.73 10.12
N PRO A 47 -0.71 5.52 10.95
CA PRO A 47 0.22 4.43 10.74
C PRO A 47 -0.51 3.08 10.77
N ASN A 48 -0.10 2.15 9.89
CA ASN A 48 -0.65 0.80 9.80
C ASN A 48 -2.18 0.72 9.60
N TYR A 49 -2.76 1.76 9.01
CA TYR A 49 -4.19 1.75 8.70
C TYR A 49 -4.52 0.61 7.72
N LYS A 50 -5.39 -0.29 8.16
CA LYS A 50 -5.99 -1.34 7.34
C LYS A 50 -7.48 -1.09 7.24
N ARG A 51 -8.00 -1.20 6.03
CA ARG A 51 -9.43 -1.20 5.75
C ARG A 51 -10.00 -2.58 6.06
N LEU A 52 -11.14 -2.62 6.74
CA LEU A 52 -11.85 -3.86 7.09
C LEU A 52 -13.30 -3.75 6.63
N TYR A 53 -13.90 -4.89 6.30
CA TYR A 53 -15.34 -4.97 6.06
C TYR A 53 -16.09 -4.80 7.38
N THR A 54 -17.20 -4.07 7.34
CA THR A 54 -18.08 -3.87 8.50
C THR A 54 -18.97 -5.10 8.72
N GLU A 55 -19.43 -5.29 9.95
CA GLU A 55 -20.26 -6.44 10.31
C GLU A 55 -21.62 -6.46 9.57
N ASN A 56 -22.17 -5.27 9.29
CA ASN A 56 -23.45 -5.09 8.60
C ASN A 56 -23.30 -4.98 7.08
N SER A 57 -22.16 -5.40 6.52
CA SER A 57 -21.95 -5.34 5.06
C SER A 57 -22.97 -6.21 4.33
N VAL A 58 -23.67 -5.62 3.35
CA VAL A 58 -24.64 -6.34 2.50
C VAL A 58 -23.99 -7.10 1.35
N ASN A 59 -22.66 -6.99 1.21
CA ASN A 59 -21.90 -7.70 0.19
C ASN A 59 -22.06 -9.23 0.31
N THR A 60 -22.35 -9.86 -0.82
CA THR A 60 -22.41 -11.33 -0.95
C THR A 60 -21.02 -11.95 -1.12
N GLU A 61 -20.08 -11.17 -1.67
CA GLU A 61 -18.69 -11.54 -1.89
C GLU A 61 -17.74 -10.51 -1.28
N PHE A 62 -16.82 -11.00 -0.47
CA PHE A 62 -15.77 -10.20 0.16
C PHE A 62 -14.46 -10.49 -0.54
N LYS A 63 -13.90 -9.49 -1.22
CA LYS A 63 -12.62 -9.65 -1.94
C LYS A 63 -11.50 -8.98 -1.15
N VAL A 64 -10.37 -9.65 -1.04
CA VAL A 64 -9.15 -9.06 -0.52
C VAL A 64 -8.13 -9.13 -1.63
N PHE A 65 -7.59 -7.97 -1.99
CA PHE A 65 -6.58 -7.89 -3.03
C PHE A 65 -5.23 -8.13 -2.41
N VAL A 66 -4.42 -8.93 -3.09
CA VAL A 66 -3.08 -9.28 -2.66
C VAL A 66 -2.11 -8.89 -3.77
N GLU A 67 -1.09 -8.13 -3.41
CA GLU A 67 -0.02 -7.67 -4.28
C GLU A 67 1.33 -8.20 -3.77
N GLU A 68 2.20 -8.62 -4.68
CA GLU A 68 3.62 -8.84 -4.38
C GLU A 68 4.41 -7.54 -4.62
N PRO A 69 5.31 -7.16 -3.69
CA PRO A 69 6.14 -5.97 -3.82
C PRO A 69 7.31 -6.15 -4.80
N ILE A 70 7.71 -7.39 -5.11
CA ILE A 70 8.86 -7.71 -5.96
C ILE A 70 8.35 -8.24 -7.31
N LYS A 71 9.00 -7.85 -8.42
CA LYS A 71 8.76 -8.36 -9.78
C LYS A 71 9.16 -9.84 -9.90
N THR A 72 8.57 -10.70 -9.09
CA THR A 72 8.57 -12.13 -9.35
C THR A 72 7.43 -12.37 -10.32
N ASP A 73 7.65 -13.11 -11.40
CA ASP A 73 6.57 -13.40 -12.34
C ASP A 73 5.56 -14.36 -11.68
N TRP A 74 4.61 -13.82 -10.93
CA TRP A 74 3.42 -14.52 -10.46
C TRP A 74 2.64 -15.13 -11.63
N ALA A 75 2.72 -14.51 -12.81
CA ALA A 75 2.22 -15.07 -14.06
C ALA A 75 2.90 -16.40 -14.44
N THR A 76 4.17 -16.60 -14.06
CA THR A 76 4.96 -17.81 -14.37
C THR A 76 4.84 -18.87 -13.28
N ARG A 77 4.57 -18.47 -12.02
CA ARG A 77 4.16 -19.41 -10.96
C ARG A 77 2.75 -19.89 -11.28
N ALA A 78 2.63 -21.12 -11.77
CA ALA A 78 1.37 -21.70 -12.23
C ALA A 78 0.21 -21.39 -11.26
N PRO A 79 -0.97 -20.94 -11.74
CA PRO A 79 -2.14 -20.62 -10.91
C PRO A 79 -2.55 -21.71 -9.90
N LEU A 80 -2.18 -22.96 -10.19
CA LEU A 80 -2.35 -24.12 -9.31
C LEU A 80 -1.64 -23.97 -7.96
N ILE A 81 -0.44 -23.39 -7.93
CA ILE A 81 0.35 -23.21 -6.70
C ILE A 81 -0.37 -22.26 -5.76
N PHE A 82 -0.89 -21.14 -6.28
CA PHE A 82 -1.64 -20.19 -5.48
C PHE A 82 -2.94 -20.79 -4.96
N ASN A 83 -3.69 -21.49 -5.82
CA ASN A 83 -4.87 -22.20 -5.36
C ASN A 83 -4.54 -23.17 -4.20
N HIS A 84 -3.41 -23.87 -4.27
CA HIS A 84 -2.99 -24.77 -3.20
C HIS A 84 -2.64 -24.03 -1.90
N ILE A 85 -1.77 -23.02 -1.95
CA ILE A 85 -1.33 -22.26 -0.76
C ILE A 85 -2.52 -21.60 -0.06
N PHE A 86 -3.31 -20.83 -0.80
CA PHE A 86 -4.43 -20.09 -0.22
C PHE A 86 -5.56 -21.01 0.25
N SER A 87 -5.87 -22.10 -0.46
CA SER A 87 -6.97 -22.99 -0.05
C SER A 87 -6.59 -23.86 1.16
N ASN A 88 -5.31 -24.21 1.33
CA ASN A 88 -4.88 -25.04 2.45
C ASN A 88 -4.65 -24.23 3.73
N GLU A 89 -4.07 -23.04 3.61
CA GLU A 89 -3.64 -22.27 4.77
C GLU A 89 -4.68 -21.25 5.21
N ILE A 90 -5.50 -20.74 4.29
CA ILE A 90 -6.49 -19.71 4.57
C ILE A 90 -7.90 -20.30 4.50
N LYS A 91 -8.57 -20.34 5.65
CA LYS A 91 -9.94 -20.82 5.77
C LYS A 91 -10.92 -19.86 5.09
N GLY A 92 -11.90 -20.43 4.38
CA GLY A 92 -13.01 -19.67 3.79
C GLY A 92 -12.71 -19.04 2.43
N VAL A 93 -11.51 -19.24 1.88
CA VAL A 93 -11.23 -18.90 0.48
C VAL A 93 -12.14 -19.74 -0.41
N THR A 94 -12.92 -19.06 -1.25
CA THR A 94 -13.82 -19.71 -2.19
C THR A 94 -13.27 -19.72 -3.61
N ALA A 95 -12.58 -18.64 -3.99
CA ALA A 95 -11.98 -18.52 -5.31
C ALA A 95 -10.81 -17.54 -5.26
N ILE A 96 -9.90 -17.69 -6.21
CA ILE A 96 -8.80 -16.78 -6.46
C ILE A 96 -8.91 -16.32 -7.90
N GLN A 97 -8.93 -15.01 -8.11
CA GLN A 97 -9.03 -14.40 -9.43
C GLN A 97 -7.77 -13.58 -9.70
N GLN A 98 -7.09 -13.87 -10.80
CA GLN A 98 -5.98 -13.02 -11.24
C GLN A 98 -6.51 -11.68 -11.76
N VAL A 99 -5.96 -10.58 -11.28
CA VAL A 99 -6.34 -9.21 -11.68
C VAL A 99 -5.32 -8.65 -12.65
N ASN A 100 -4.03 -8.83 -12.37
CA ASN A 100 -2.93 -8.54 -13.29
C ASN A 100 -1.73 -9.44 -12.97
N ALA A 101 -0.58 -9.18 -13.58
CA ALA A 101 0.63 -9.99 -13.40
C ALA A 101 1.07 -10.11 -11.93
N ASN A 102 0.85 -9.09 -11.09
CA ASN A 102 1.36 -9.00 -9.72
C ASN A 102 0.24 -8.90 -8.68
N LYS A 103 -1.02 -9.08 -9.10
CA LYS A 103 -2.20 -8.84 -8.26
C LYS A 103 -3.22 -9.93 -8.47
N ILE A 104 -3.69 -10.48 -7.34
CA ILE A 104 -4.84 -11.38 -7.30
C ILE A 104 -5.91 -10.81 -6.38
N ALA A 105 -7.14 -11.27 -6.59
CA ALA A 105 -8.25 -11.08 -5.68
C ALA A 105 -8.59 -12.44 -5.04
N VAL A 106 -8.45 -12.52 -3.73
CA VAL A 106 -8.88 -13.67 -2.93
C VAL A 106 -10.32 -13.42 -2.51
N ILE A 107 -11.22 -14.32 -2.86
CA ILE A 107 -12.67 -14.15 -2.70
C ILE A 107 -13.16 -15.05 -1.57
N PHE A 108 -13.84 -14.43 -0.60
CA PHE A 108 -14.49 -15.08 0.53
C PHE A 108 -16.01 -14.93 0.38
N LYS A 109 -16.76 -16.03 0.46
CA LYS A 109 -18.23 -15.98 0.40
C LYS A 109 -18.83 -15.87 1.79
N LYS A 110 -19.94 -15.13 1.89
CA LYS A 110 -20.88 -15.10 3.04
C LYS A 110 -20.34 -14.58 4.38
N GLN A 111 -19.02 -14.49 4.59
CA GLN A 111 -18.45 -14.10 5.89
C GLN A 111 -17.40 -13.00 5.72
N TYR A 112 -17.73 -11.79 6.16
CA TYR A 112 -16.78 -10.67 6.20
C TYR A 112 -15.61 -10.96 7.17
N ASN A 113 -15.87 -11.72 8.23
CA ASN A 113 -14.88 -12.04 9.27
C ASN A 113 -13.68 -12.83 8.72
N THR A 114 -13.89 -13.76 7.79
CA THR A 114 -12.78 -14.55 7.22
C THR A 114 -11.87 -13.67 6.36
N ALA A 115 -12.44 -12.74 5.58
CA ALA A 115 -11.69 -11.73 4.83
C ALA A 115 -10.90 -10.79 5.75
N ASN A 116 -11.53 -10.31 6.84
CA ASN A 116 -10.89 -9.47 7.84
C ASN A 116 -9.80 -10.21 8.65
N ASN A 117 -9.96 -11.49 8.90
CA ASN A 117 -8.93 -12.31 9.52
C ASN A 117 -7.73 -12.49 8.59
N PHE A 118 -7.99 -12.73 7.30
CA PHE A 118 -6.94 -12.88 6.30
C PHE A 118 -6.08 -11.61 6.16
N ILE A 119 -6.68 -10.41 6.03
CA ILE A 119 -5.90 -9.16 5.94
C ILE A 119 -5.08 -8.85 7.21
N ASN A 120 -5.50 -9.40 8.35
CA ASN A 120 -4.80 -9.28 9.63
C ASN A 120 -3.78 -10.42 9.87
N ASN A 121 -3.72 -11.43 9.00
CA ASN A 121 -2.77 -12.52 9.10
C ASN A 121 -1.37 -12.08 8.63
N SER A 122 -0.66 -11.34 9.47
CA SER A 122 0.69 -10.87 9.17
C SER A 122 1.69 -12.00 9.01
N SER A 123 1.52 -13.14 9.69
CA SER A 123 2.45 -14.27 9.59
C SER A 123 2.49 -14.83 8.17
N PHE A 124 1.31 -15.16 7.62
CA PHE A 124 1.18 -15.62 6.24
C PHE A 124 1.64 -14.57 5.24
N LEU A 125 1.19 -13.33 5.41
CA LEU A 125 1.54 -12.25 4.47
C LEU A 125 3.04 -11.97 4.46
N ASN A 126 3.71 -12.01 5.61
CA ASN A 126 5.15 -11.80 5.67
C ASN A 126 5.95 -13.01 5.17
N GLU A 127 5.50 -14.24 5.45
CA GLU A 127 6.15 -15.47 4.98
C GLU A 127 6.24 -15.53 3.46
N TYR A 128 5.16 -15.12 2.78
CA TYR A 128 5.13 -15.05 1.32
C TYR A 128 5.45 -13.66 0.75
N GLU A 129 5.94 -12.73 1.59
CA GLU A 129 6.28 -11.35 1.22
C GLU A 129 5.15 -10.59 0.50
N MET A 130 3.90 -10.86 0.83
CA MET A 130 2.72 -10.28 0.19
C MET A 130 2.14 -9.09 0.95
N LYS A 131 1.44 -8.20 0.23
CA LYS A 131 0.65 -7.10 0.79
C LYS A 131 -0.83 -7.30 0.48
N ALA A 132 -1.66 -7.34 1.51
CA ALA A 132 -3.11 -7.46 1.35
C ALA A 132 -3.82 -6.14 1.66
N PHE A 133 -4.85 -5.80 0.88
CA PHE A 133 -5.68 -4.62 1.10
C PHE A 133 -7.10 -4.78 0.56
N ILE A 134 -8.01 -3.96 1.06
CA ILE A 134 -9.39 -3.84 0.58
C ILE A 134 -9.56 -2.43 -0.02
N PRO A 135 -9.90 -2.30 -1.32
CA PRO A 135 -10.19 -1.01 -1.94
C PRO A 135 -11.38 -0.30 -1.30
N ALA A 136 -11.36 1.03 -1.27
CA ALA A 136 -12.45 1.83 -0.69
C ALA A 136 -13.82 1.49 -1.32
N ALA A 137 -13.85 1.34 -2.65
CA ALA A 137 -15.06 1.04 -3.42
C ALA A 137 -15.73 -0.32 -3.06
N GLN A 138 -15.05 -1.21 -2.34
CA GLN A 138 -15.65 -2.45 -1.86
C GLN A 138 -16.32 -2.33 -0.49
N ILE A 139 -15.99 -1.32 0.29
CA ILE A 139 -16.53 -1.14 1.65
C ILE A 139 -17.80 -0.30 1.63
N GLU A 140 -17.95 0.58 0.66
CA GLU A 140 -19.08 1.51 0.52
C GLU A 140 -20.36 0.84 -0.04
N LYS A 141 -20.36 -0.48 -0.20
CA LYS A 141 -21.47 -1.25 -0.80
C LYS A 141 -22.28 -2.02 0.23
#